data_AF-A0A529NYM5-F1
#
_entry.id   AF-A0A529NYM5-F1
#
_cell.length_a   1.000
_cell.length_b   1.000
_cell.length_c   1.000
_cell.angle_alpha   90.00
_cell.angle_beta   90.00
_cell.angle_gamma   90.00
#
_symmetry.space_group_name_H-M   'P 1'
#
loop_
_entity.id
_entity.type
_entity.pdbx_description
1 polymer ?
#
loop_
_entity_poly.entity_id
_entity_poly.type
_entity_poly.pdbx_seq_one_letter_code
_entity_poly.pdbx_strand_id
1 'polypeptide(L)' 'MPKFEAIRRVAHTPQEMFALVADVEAYPQFLPLCEALTVRSRKERNGRTLLVADMSIGYKAIRETFTTQVLLKP' A
#
# COMPACT_ATOMS: atom_id res chain seq x y z
N MET A 1 -18.71 -4.42 -5.64
CA MET A 1 -18.07 -3.32 -4.89
C MET A 1 -17.92 -2.12 -5.81
N PRO A 2 -18.24 -0.90 -5.36
CA PRO A 2 -17.95 0.32 -6.10
C PRO A 2 -16.44 0.44 -6.35
N LYS A 3 -16.06 1.03 -7.48
CA LYS A 3 -14.67 1.32 -7.84
C LYS A 3 -14.51 2.82 -7.92
N PHE A 4 -13.38 3.33 -7.42
CA PHE A 4 -12.99 4.72 -7.52
C PHE A 4 -11.71 4.82 -8.33
N GLU A 5 -11.63 5.77 -9.24
CA GLU A 5 -10.45 6.03 -10.08
C GLU A 5 -10.19 7.53 -10.15
N ALA A 6 -8.93 7.92 -10.03
CA ALA A 6 -8.47 9.29 -10.18
C ALA A 6 -7.12 9.30 -10.90
N ILE A 7 -6.97 10.20 -11.88
CA ILE A 7 -5.74 10.36 -12.66
C ILE A 7 -5.19 11.76 -12.42
N ARG A 8 -3.89 11.85 -12.10
CA ARG A 8 -3.19 13.11 -11.85
C ARG A 8 -1.81 13.07 -12.52
N ARG A 9 -1.39 14.20 -13.09
CA ARG A 9 0.02 14.41 -13.47
C ARG A 9 0.80 14.90 -12.25
N VAL A 10 1.99 14.34 -12.04
CA VAL A 10 2.88 14.67 -10.93
C VAL A 10 4.29 14.93 -11.46
N ALA A 11 5.06 15.75 -10.76
CA ALA A 11 6.44 16.10 -11.13
C ALA A 11 7.46 15.11 -10.53
N HIS A 12 7.16 13.81 -10.62
CA HIS A 12 8.01 12.73 -10.12
C HIS A 12 8.23 11.68 -11.21
N THR A 13 9.40 11.08 -11.20
CA THR A 13 9.76 9.98 -12.11
C THR A 13 8.95 8.72 -11.80
N PRO A 14 8.77 7.81 -12.77
CA PRO A 14 8.14 6.53 -12.53
C PRO A 14 8.80 5.72 -11.40
N GLN A 15 10.12 5.83 -11.26
CA GLN A 15 10.90 5.15 -10.22
C GLN A 15 10.60 5.69 -8.82
N GLU A 16 10.52 7.01 -8.66
CA GLU A 16 10.13 7.64 -7.38
C GLU A 16 8.69 7.27 -7.01
N MET A 17 7.77 7.31 -7.98
CA MET A 17 6.38 6.93 -7.76
C MET A 17 6.24 5.45 -7.39
N PHE A 18 7.03 4.57 -8.00
CA PHE A 18 7.08 3.16 -7.63
C PHE A 18 7.63 2.96 -6.23
N ALA A 19 8.75 3.61 -5.88
CA ALA A 19 9.36 3.51 -4.56
C ALA A 19 8.39 3.95 -3.46
N LEU A 20 7.65 5.04 -3.69
CA LEU A 20 6.62 5.54 -2.77
C LEU A 20 5.53 4.50 -2.46
N VAL A 21 5.04 3.77 -3.47
CA VAL A 21 3.96 2.79 -3.29
C VAL A 21 4.46 1.37 -2.97
N ALA A 22 5.74 1.10 -3.20
CA ALA A 22 6.36 -0.18 -2.85
C ALA A 22 6.65 -0.28 -1.34
N ASP A 23 6.91 0.85 -0.69
CA ASP A 23 7.11 0.94 0.75
C ASP A 23 5.78 1.06 1.51
N VAL A 24 5.01 -0.03 1.50
CA VAL A 24 3.69 -0.09 2.13
C VAL A 24 3.74 0.18 3.64
N GLU A 25 4.84 -0.16 4.32
CA GLU A 25 4.97 0.02 5.78
C GLU A 25 5.06 1.49 6.18
N ALA A 26 5.45 2.38 5.25
CA ALA A 26 5.43 3.82 5.47
C ALA A 26 4.04 4.45 5.35
N TYR A 27 3.02 3.74 4.84
CA TYR A 27 1.69 4.30 4.58
C TYR A 27 1.02 4.99 5.78
N PRO A 28 1.10 4.46 7.02
CA PRO A 28 0.53 5.14 8.19
C PRO A 28 1.09 6.54 8.46
N GLN A 29 2.26 6.87 7.88
CA GLN A 29 2.90 8.17 8.07
C GLN A 29 2.25 9.27 7.22
N PHE A 30 1.57 8.93 6.13
CA PHE A 30 1.09 9.93 5.16
C PHE A 30 -0.28 9.65 4.55
N LEU A 31 -0.79 8.41 4.57
CA LEU A 31 -2.13 8.11 4.06
C LEU A 31 -3.19 8.45 5.13
N PRO A 32 -4.16 9.32 4.80
CA PRO A 32 -5.28 9.56 5.70
C PRO A 32 -6.00 8.26 6.05
N LEU A 33 -6.45 8.14 7.30
CA LEU A 33 -7.21 7.01 7.84
C LEU A 33 -6.43 5.69 7.98
N CYS A 34 -5.21 5.58 7.45
CA CYS A 34 -4.35 4.42 7.65
C CYS A 34 -3.74 4.51 9.06
N GLU A 35 -4.25 3.71 9.99
CA GLU A 35 -3.79 3.72 11.39
C GLU A 35 -2.56 2.83 11.59
N ALA A 36 -2.48 1.71 10.87
CA ALA A 36 -1.36 0.78 10.95
C ALA A 36 -1.23 -0.04 9.66
N LEU A 37 0.00 -0.43 9.34
CA LEU A 37 0.28 -1.40 8.29
C LEU A 37 1.45 -2.29 8.70
N THR A 38 1.26 -3.61 8.64
CA THR A 38 2.28 -4.58 9.03
C THR A 38 2.42 -5.65 7.95
N VAL A 39 3.64 -5.85 7.44
CA VAL A 39 3.93 -6.94 6.50
C VAL A 39 4.07 -8.25 7.28
N ARG A 40 3.18 -9.21 7.00
CA ARG A 40 3.20 -10.56 7.57
C ARG A 40 4.23 -11.46 6.90
N SER A 41 4.42 -11.31 5.59
CA SER A 41 5.39 -12.10 4.85
C SER A 41 5.86 -11.39 3.59
N ARG A 42 7.11 -11.66 3.21
CA ARG A 42 7.72 -11.24 1.95
C ARG A 42 8.27 -12.48 1.23
N LYS A 43 7.95 -12.63 -0.05
CA LYS A 43 8.47 -13.68 -0.92
C LYS A 43 9.01 -13.08 -2.20
N GLU A 44 10.24 -13.44 -2.56
CA GLU A 44 10.91 -12.95 -3.76
C GLU A 44 11.07 -14.07 -4.79
N ARG A 45 10.75 -13.79 -6.05
CA ARG A 45 10.94 -14.73 -7.17
C ARG A 45 11.04 -13.98 -8.49
N ASN A 46 12.05 -14.30 -9.30
CA ASN A 46 12.23 -13.76 -10.65
C ASN A 46 12.17 -12.21 -10.71
N GLY A 47 12.82 -11.53 -9.76
CA GLY A 47 12.83 -10.06 -9.69
C GLY A 47 11.50 -9.42 -9.27
N ARG A 48 10.54 -10.22 -8.77
CA ARG A 48 9.25 -9.74 -8.24
C ARG A 48 9.15 -10.07 -6.76
N THR A 49 8.42 -9.21 -6.05
CA THR A 49 8.22 -9.35 -4.61
C THR A 49 6.73 -9.45 -4.31
N LEU A 50 6.32 -10.52 -3.63
CA LEU A 50 4.98 -10.69 -3.11
C LEU A 50 4.96 -10.40 -1.61
N LEU A 51 4.13 -9.46 -1.18
CA LEU A 51 3.89 -9.13 0.21
C LEU A 51 2.49 -9.60 0.61
N VAL A 52 2.37 -10.10 1.83
CA VAL A 52 1.08 -10.22 2.51
C VAL A 52 1.13 -9.25 3.68
N ALA A 53 0.19 -8.31 3.75
CA ALA A 53 0.18 -7.25 4.73
C ALA A 53 -1.21 -7.03 5.31
N ASP A 54 -1.27 -6.73 6.60
CA ASP A 54 -2.49 -6.21 7.23
C ASP A 54 -2.45 -4.69 7.22
N MET A 55 -3.57 -4.09 6.86
CA MET A 55 -3.77 -2.65 6.93
C MET A 55 -5.00 -2.35 7.77
N SER A 56 -4.83 -1.53 8.80
CA SER A 56 -5.90 -1.06 9.67
C SER A 56 -6.35 0.33 9.25
N ILE A 57 -7.64 0.48 8.98
CA ILE A 57 -8.28 1.72 8.57
C ILE A 57 -9.21 2.19 9.69
N GLY A 58 -9.06 3.45 10.10
CA GLY A 58 -9.87 4.09 11.12
C GLY A 58 -10.62 5.31 10.58
N TYR A 59 -11.94 5.36 10.78
CA TYR A 59 -12.75 6.55 10.49
C TYR A 59 -13.82 6.75 11.56
N LYS A 60 -13.68 7.82 12.36
CA LYS A 60 -14.53 8.11 13.52
C LYS A 60 -14.57 6.91 14.48
N ALA A 61 -15.75 6.31 14.68
CA ALA A 61 -15.95 5.16 15.56
C ALA A 61 -15.68 3.81 14.86
N ILE A 62 -15.44 3.80 13.54
CA ILE A 62 -15.24 2.59 12.75
C ILE A 62 -13.75 2.29 12.65
N ARG A 63 -13.39 1.03 12.90
CA ARG A 63 -12.06 0.48 12.69
C ARG A 63 -12.19 -0.88 12.02
N GLU A 64 -11.45 -1.08 10.94
CA GLU A 64 -11.45 -2.34 10.21
C GLU A 64 -10.04 -2.68 9.73
N THR A 65 -9.66 -3.95 9.84
CA THR A 65 -8.36 -4.45 9.41
C THR A 65 -8.55 -5.38 8.23
N PHE A 66 -7.83 -5.12 7.15
CA PHE A 66 -7.86 -5.90 5.92
C PHE A 66 -6.52 -6.56 5.70
N THR A 67 -6.52 -7.87 5.44
CA THR A 67 -5.33 -8.55 4.91
C THR A 67 -5.32 -8.41 3.39
N THR A 68 -4.20 -7.92 2.86
CA THR A 68 -4.00 -7.66 1.43
C THR A 68 -2.78 -8.40 0.91
N GLN A 69 -2.80 -8.70 -0.38
CA GLN A 69 -1.66 -9.27 -1.09
C GLN A 69 -1.17 -8.26 -2.13
N VAL A 70 0.10 -7.87 -2.03
CA VAL A 70 0.72 -6.84 -2.88
C VAL A 70 1.81 -7.48 -3.73
N LEU A 71 1.74 -7.33 -5.05
CA LEU A 71 2.74 -7.84 -5.98
C LEU A 71 3.52 -6.68 -6.60
N LEU A 72 4.77 -6.53 -6.20
CA LEU A 72 5.71 -5.54 -6.72
C LEU A 72 6.36 -6.07 -8.00
N LYS A 73 6.30 -5.26 -9.06
CA LYS A 73 6.91 -5.50 -10.37
C LYS A 73 7.70 -4.25 -10.76
N PRO A 74 8.97 -4.17 -10.34
CA PRO A 74 9.85 -3.06 -10.68
C PRO A 74 10.03 -2.90 -12.19
#